data_AF-A0A2V1AKN7-F1
#
_entry.id   AF-A0A2V1AKN7-F1
#
_cell.length_a   1.000
_cell.length_b   1.000
_cell.length_c   1.000
_cell.angle_alpha   90.00
_cell.angle_beta   90.00
_cell.angle_gamma   90.00
#
_symmetry.space_group_name_H-M   'P 1'
#
loop_
_entity.id
_entity.type
_entity.pdbx_description
1 polymer ?
#
loop_
_entity_poly.entity_id
_entity_poly.type
_entity_poly.pdbx_seq_one_letter_code
_entity_poly.pdbx_strand_id
1 'polypeptide(L)'
;MAQPDASTSYITLVSSDNHKFILMKDVASISSVLRNMEEFEEGQTGKINLDMDGEILDVVVNYLHYHYKYKDQEESGEIPEFKIPTHLALELLVKADYLDI
;
A
#
# COMPACT_ATOMS: atom_id res chain seq x y z
N MET A 1 -15.95 24.32 14.18
CA MET A 1 -15.97 22.99 14.82
C MET A 1 -15.76 21.96 13.73
N ALA A 2 -14.57 21.35 13.72
CA ALA A 2 -14.26 20.05 13.10
C ALA A 2 -12.80 19.76 13.51
N GLN A 3 -12.61 19.13 14.67
CA GLN A 3 -11.43 18.28 14.84
C GLN A 3 -11.77 16.93 14.18
N PRO A 4 -10.79 16.29 13.55
CA PRO A 4 -10.43 14.99 14.09
C PRO A 4 -8.95 14.96 14.46
N ASP A 5 -8.71 14.40 15.63
CA ASP A 5 -7.46 14.07 16.25
C ASP A 5 -6.62 13.06 15.45
N ALA A 6 -5.33 12.99 15.82
CA ALA A 6 -4.36 11.92 15.62
C ALA A 6 -3.48 11.95 14.35
N SER A 7 -2.24 12.43 14.52
CA SER A 7 -1.02 11.76 14.04
C SER A 7 -1.10 11.10 12.64
N THR A 8 -1.26 11.89 11.57
CA THR A 8 -1.14 11.39 10.18
C THR A 8 0.27 10.88 9.96
N SER A 9 0.46 9.62 10.31
CA SER A 9 1.74 8.95 10.20
C SER A 9 1.80 8.43 8.78
N TYR A 10 2.79 8.90 8.05
CA TYR A 10 3.07 8.42 6.71
C TYR A 10 4.11 7.32 6.84
N ILE A 11 4.01 6.32 5.98
CA ILE A 11 5.03 5.30 5.85
C ILE A 11 5.68 5.42 4.47
N THR A 12 6.96 5.08 4.41
CA THR A 12 7.74 5.05 3.17
C THR A 12 8.07 3.61 2.86
N LEU A 13 7.51 3.06 1.79
CA LEU A 13 7.91 1.78 1.23
C LEU A 13 9.12 1.98 0.34
N VAL A 14 10.14 1.16 0.50
CA VAL A 14 11.36 1.20 -0.30
C VAL A 14 11.47 -0.10 -1.08
N SER A 15 11.47 -0.02 -2.40
CA SER A 15 11.71 -1.16 -3.30
C SER A 15 13.17 -1.62 -3.30
N SER A 16 13.44 -2.81 -3.86
CA SER A 16 14.80 -3.31 -4.10
C SER A 16 15.63 -2.37 -4.99
N ASP A 17 14.97 -1.65 -5.90
CA ASP A 17 15.60 -0.67 -6.79
C ASP A 17 15.81 0.71 -6.13
N ASN A 18 15.67 0.82 -4.81
CA ASN A 18 15.79 2.08 -4.05
C ASN A 18 14.72 3.14 -4.37
N HIS A 19 13.66 2.81 -5.11
CA HIS A 19 12.48 3.67 -5.24
C HIS A 19 11.71 3.74 -3.93
N LYS A 20 11.27 4.96 -3.56
CA LYS A 20 10.60 5.26 -2.30
C LYS A 20 9.18 5.73 -2.58
N PHE A 21 8.20 5.05 -2.01
CA PHE A 21 6.78 5.34 -2.15
C PHE A 21 6.23 5.75 -0.79
N ILE A 22 5.57 6.91 -0.73
CA ILE A 22 5.05 7.46 0.52
C ILE A 22 3.53 7.35 0.49
N LEU A 23 2.95 6.66 1.46
CA LEU A 23 1.50 6.50 1.62
C LEU A 23 1.10 6.68 3.08
N MET A 24 -0.19 6.86 3.32
CA MET A 24 -0.72 6.99 4.68
C MET A 24 -0.70 5.64 5.40
N LYS A 25 -0.46 5.66 6.72
CA LYS A 25 -0.59 4.47 7.57
C LYS A 25 -1.93 3.77 7.41
N ASP A 26 -3.02 4.54 7.28
CA ASP A 26 -4.37 4.02 7.04
C ASP A 26 -4.45 3.17 5.77
N VAL A 27 -3.83 3.63 4.69
CA VAL A 27 -3.78 2.92 3.41
C VAL A 27 -2.87 1.70 3.52
N ALA A 28 -1.72 1.83 4.19
CA ALA A 28 -0.82 0.72 4.46
C ALA A 28 -1.44 -0.35 5.36
N SER A 29 -2.35 0.05 6.26
CA SER A 29 -3.04 -0.85 7.19
C SER A 29 -4.06 -1.75 6.51
N ILE A 30 -4.34 -1.54 5.21
CA ILE A 30 -5.06 -2.53 4.38
C ILE A 30 -4.26 -3.82 4.31
N SER A 31 -2.93 -3.72 4.21
CA SER A 31 -2.03 -4.88 4.30
C SER A 31 -1.77 -5.22 5.75
N SER A 32 -2.16 -6.43 6.15
CA SER A 32 -1.84 -6.99 7.47
C SER A 32 -0.32 -7.03 7.68
N VAL A 33 0.44 -7.31 6.62
CA VAL A 33 1.91 -7.45 6.68
C VAL A 33 2.60 -6.11 6.85
N LEU A 34 2.22 -5.09 6.07
CA LEU A 34 2.78 -3.73 6.24
C LEU A 34 2.48 -3.20 7.64
N ARG A 35 1.27 -3.45 8.15
CA ARG A 35 0.90 -3.10 9.52
C ARG A 35 1.76 -3.83 10.55
N ASN A 36 1.98 -5.12 10.40
CA ASN A 36 2.84 -5.89 11.32
C ASN A 36 4.30 -5.43 11.26
N MET A 37 4.83 -5.11 10.08
CA MET A 37 6.20 -4.58 9.93
C MET A 37 6.36 -3.21 10.58
N GLU A 38 5.32 -2.37 10.52
CA GLU A 38 5.28 -1.12 11.26
C GLU A 38 5.20 -1.32 12.77
N GLU A 39 4.45 -2.32 13.25
CA GLU A 39 4.42 -2.61 14.69
C GLU A 39 5.77 -3.16 15.20
N PHE A 40 6.68 -3.56 14.29
CA PHE A 40 8.06 -3.96 14.56
C PHE A 40 9.06 -2.78 14.46
N GLU A 41 10.34 -3.03 14.78
CA GLU A 41 11.40 -1.99 14.89
C GLU A 41 11.53 -1.08 13.65
N GLU A 42 11.09 -1.51 12.45
CA GLU A 42 11.03 -0.69 11.23
C GLU A 42 10.00 0.45 11.28
N GLY A 43 8.90 0.31 12.02
CA GLY A 43 7.90 1.38 12.15
C GLY A 43 8.27 2.50 13.11
N GLN A 44 9.34 2.38 13.90
CA GLN A 44 9.89 3.53 14.64
C GLN A 44 10.43 4.62 13.70
N THR A 45 10.83 4.26 12.48
CA THR A 45 11.26 5.22 11.45
C THR A 45 10.20 5.47 10.38
N GLY A 46 9.14 4.65 10.34
CA GLY A 46 8.10 4.71 9.32
C GLY A 46 8.61 4.37 7.92
N LYS A 47 9.64 3.51 7.81
CA LYS A 47 10.18 3.03 6.53
C LYS A 47 10.13 1.51 6.52
N ILE A 48 9.63 0.95 5.43
CA ILE A 48 9.52 -0.49 5.23
C ILE A 48 10.30 -0.82 3.96
N ASN A 49 11.29 -1.69 4.07
CA ASN A 49 12.02 -2.15 2.90
C ASN A 49 11.39 -3.43 2.35
N LEU A 50 10.98 -3.38 1.08
CA LEU A 50 10.35 -4.48 0.38
C LEU A 50 11.29 -5.00 -0.71
N ASP A 51 11.49 -6.31 -0.71
CA ASP A 51 12.30 -6.96 -1.74
C ASP A 51 11.46 -7.21 -3.01
N MET A 52 11.10 -6.13 -3.71
CA MET A 52 10.36 -6.16 -4.97
C MET A 52 10.74 -4.96 -5.83
N ASP A 53 10.56 -5.11 -7.15
CA ASP A 53 10.82 -4.05 -8.12
C ASP A 53 9.95 -2.83 -7.90
N GLY A 54 10.51 -1.65 -8.19
CA GLY A 54 9.78 -0.38 -8.09
C GLY A 54 8.53 -0.36 -8.95
N GLU A 55 8.54 -1.02 -10.12
CA GLU A 55 7.39 -1.14 -11.00
C GLU A 55 6.23 -1.92 -10.34
N ILE A 56 6.54 -2.98 -9.60
CA ILE A 56 5.52 -3.76 -8.87
C ILE A 56 5.03 -3.00 -7.67
N LEU A 57 5.94 -2.40 -6.92
CA LEU A 57 5.59 -1.63 -5.75
C LEU A 57 4.70 -0.43 -6.10
N ASP A 58 4.92 0.21 -7.25
CA ASP A 58 4.04 1.27 -7.77
C ASP A 58 2.61 0.76 -7.97
N VAL A 59 2.46 -0.39 -8.62
CA VAL A 59 1.14 -1.02 -8.85
C VAL A 59 0.48 -1.41 -7.53
N VAL A 60 1.23 -1.97 -6.58
CA VAL A 60 0.74 -2.31 -5.23
C VAL A 60 0.26 -1.06 -4.49
N VAL A 61 1.06 0.00 -4.47
CA VAL A 61 0.72 1.26 -3.79
C VAL A 61 -0.52 1.89 -4.44
N ASN A 62 -0.60 1.86 -5.76
CA ASN A 62 -1.77 2.34 -6.49
C ASN A 62 -3.02 1.50 -6.15
N TYR A 63 -2.89 0.18 -6.06
CA TYR A 63 -3.97 -0.71 -5.64
C TYR A 63 -4.42 -0.44 -4.19
N LEU A 64 -3.49 -0.25 -3.25
CA LEU A 64 -3.82 0.10 -1.86
C LEU A 64 -4.62 1.41 -1.79
N HIS A 65 -4.17 2.45 -2.51
CA HIS A 65 -4.89 3.72 -2.60
C HIS A 65 -6.27 3.57 -3.25
N TYR A 66 -6.33 2.79 -4.31
CA TYR A 66 -7.56 2.44 -5.00
C TYR A 66 -8.54 1.77 -4.02
N HIS A 67 -8.12 0.68 -3.39
CA HIS A 67 -8.91 -0.06 -2.41
C HIS A 67 -9.38 0.86 -1.27
N TYR A 68 -8.50 1.70 -0.71
CA TYR A 68 -8.87 2.64 0.34
C TYR A 68 -9.93 3.65 -0.10
N LYS A 69 -9.81 4.19 -1.32
CA LYS A 69 -10.73 5.18 -1.85
C LYS A 69 -12.10 4.59 -2.21
N TYR A 70 -12.12 3.39 -2.78
CA TYR A 70 -13.35 2.74 -3.23
C TYR A 70 -14.04 1.90 -2.16
N LYS A 71 -13.35 1.58 -1.05
CA LYS A 71 -13.93 0.94 0.15
C LYS A 71 -15.20 1.63 0.66
N ASP A 72 -15.25 2.97 0.59
CA ASP A 72 -16.41 3.78 1.01
C ASP A 72 -17.38 4.07 -0.14
N GLN A 73 -16.91 3.97 -1.39
CA GLN A 73 -17.71 4.20 -2.60
C GLN A 73 -18.35 2.93 -3.19
N GLU A 74 -18.25 1.78 -2.51
CA GLU A 74 -18.90 0.54 -2.95
C GLU A 74 -20.42 0.72 -3.15
N GLU A 75 -21.06 1.57 -2.34
CA GLU A 75 -22.49 1.91 -2.48
C GLU A 75 -22.81 2.86 -3.65
N SER A 76 -21.83 3.61 -4.18
CA SER A 76 -22.03 4.60 -5.25
C SER A 76 -21.73 4.07 -6.67
N GLY A 77 -21.17 2.86 -6.79
CA GLY A 77 -21.19 2.07 -8.04
C GLY A 77 -20.21 2.46 -9.16
N GLU A 78 -19.40 3.50 -9.02
CA GLU A 78 -18.40 3.91 -10.03
C GLU A 78 -16.98 3.51 -9.60
N ILE A 79 -16.68 2.21 -9.69
CA ILE A 79 -15.38 1.60 -9.40
C ILE A 79 -14.60 1.46 -10.74
N PRO A 80 -13.53 2.23 -11.00
CA PRO A 80 -12.74 2.11 -12.24
C PRO A 80 -12.09 0.74 -12.44
N GLU A 81 -11.82 0.37 -13.69
CA GLU A 81 -10.98 -0.81 -13.94
C GLU A 81 -9.51 -0.53 -13.58
N PHE A 82 -8.96 -1.35 -12.67
CA PHE A 82 -7.54 -1.37 -12.36
C PHE A 82 -6.80 -2.23 -13.40
N LYS A 83 -6.07 -1.59 -14.32
CA LYS A 83 -5.34 -2.28 -15.38
C LYS A 83 -3.96 -2.69 -14.91
N ILE A 84 -3.76 -3.99 -14.74
CA ILE A 84 -2.45 -4.58 -14.43
C ILE A 84 -1.82 -5.11 -15.74
N PRO A 85 -0.57 -4.74 -16.06
CA PRO A 85 0.10 -5.27 -17.23
C PRO A 85 0.40 -6.77 -17.05
N THR A 86 0.16 -7.55 -18.09
CA THR A 86 0.23 -9.03 -18.02
C THR A 86 1.62 -9.55 -17.67
N HIS A 87 2.68 -8.82 -18.02
CA HIS A 87 4.06 -9.21 -17.68
C HIS A 87 4.36 -9.10 -16.18
N LEU A 88 3.62 -8.28 -15.44
CA LEU A 88 3.75 -8.15 -13.97
C LEU A 88 2.77 -9.00 -13.19
N ALA A 89 1.70 -9.49 -13.82
CA ALA A 89 0.59 -10.12 -13.13
C ALA A 89 1.02 -11.29 -12.22
N LEU A 90 1.97 -12.12 -12.66
CA LEU A 90 2.46 -13.26 -11.88
C LEU A 90 3.26 -12.83 -10.65
N GLU A 91 4.18 -11.88 -10.83
CA GLU A 91 5.02 -11.43 -9.72
C GLU A 91 4.22 -10.57 -8.74
N LEU A 92 3.36 -9.70 -9.25
CA LEU A 92 2.41 -8.94 -8.45
C LEU A 92 1.52 -9.86 -7.62
N LEU A 93 1.01 -10.97 -8.19
CA LEU A 93 0.19 -11.93 -7.44
C LEU A 93 0.95 -12.50 -6.22
N VAL A 94 2.22 -12.89 -6.42
CA VAL A 94 3.05 -13.42 -5.34
C VAL A 94 3.35 -12.35 -4.30
N LYS A 95 3.62 -11.11 -4.72
CA LYS A 95 3.87 -9.99 -3.80
C LYS A 95 2.59 -9.55 -3.06
N ALA A 96 1.44 -9.58 -3.72
CA ALA A 96 0.14 -9.28 -3.12
C ALA A 96 -0.23 -10.31 -2.07
N ASP A 97 -0.06 -11.61 -2.38
CA ASP A 97 -0.22 -12.70 -1.41
C ASP A 97 0.72 -12.54 -0.22
N TYR A 98 1.99 -12.20 -0.46
CA TYR A 98 2.95 -11.89 0.60
C TYR A 98 2.54 -10.69 1.46
N LEU A 99 1.91 -9.67 0.86
CA LEU A 99 1.43 -8.48 1.55
C LEU A 99 0.04 -8.68 2.17
N ASP A 100 -0.63 -9.81 1.96
CA ASP A 100 -1.97 -10.10 2.45
C ASP A 100 -3.00 -9.03 1.99
N ILE A 101 -3.08 -8.79 0.67
CA ILE A 101 -3.98 -7.79 0.03
C ILE A 101 -4.71 -8.29 -1.23
#